data_AF-A0A6T6T3A8-F1
#
_entry.id   AF-A0A6T6T3A8-F1
#
_cell.length_a   1.000
_cell.length_b   1.000
_cell.length_c   1.000
_cell.angle_alpha   90.00
_cell.angle_beta   90.00
_cell.angle_gamma   90.00
#
_symmetry.space_group_name_H-M   'P 1'
#
loop_
_entity.id
_entity.type
_entity.pdbx_description
1 polymer ?
#
loop_
_entity_poly.entity_id
_entity_poly.type
_entity_poly.pdbx_seq_one_letter_code
_entity_poly.pdbx_strand_id
1 'polypeptide(L)'
;MWGVSSQPFFDARKIDTCKRLQDNYETVNRELQRVLEARKEQNEIFARVGDRRGEATLVQDGEWRDYALIDDGGGTKTGSYSPEELCPQTVKLLNSIDPIRDCVHSKLGIAIFSCLAPGTHLIPHCGPTNLRLTCHLGL
;
A
#
# COMPACT_ATOMS: atom_id res chain seq x y z
N MET A 1 4.81 -26.30 14.61
CA MET A 1 4.59 -26.42 13.16
C MET A 1 5.45 -25.33 12.50
N TRP A 2 6.60 -25.71 11.96
CA TRP A 2 7.51 -24.84 11.20
C TRP A 2 7.35 -25.21 9.71
N GLY A 3 7.34 -24.25 8.77
CA GLY A 3 7.28 -24.62 7.35
C GLY A 3 6.76 -23.61 6.33
N VAL A 4 6.71 -22.30 6.61
CA VAL A 4 6.42 -21.32 5.55
C VAL A 4 7.63 -21.25 4.62
N SER A 5 7.40 -21.40 3.31
CA SER A 5 8.45 -21.29 2.29
C SER A 5 9.16 -19.93 2.41
N SER A 6 10.49 -19.94 2.40
CA SER A 6 11.30 -18.73 2.56
C SER A 6 12.18 -18.52 1.34
N GLN A 7 11.91 -17.45 0.61
CA GLN A 7 12.72 -16.95 -0.48
C GLN A 7 12.47 -15.45 -0.65
N PRO A 8 13.44 -14.66 -1.12
CA PRO A 8 13.32 -13.20 -1.16
C PRO A 8 12.34 -12.70 -2.22
N PHE A 9 12.17 -13.44 -3.31
CA PHE A 9 11.30 -13.05 -4.43
C PHE A 9 10.41 -14.21 -4.85
N PHE A 10 9.17 -13.88 -5.21
CA PHE A 10 8.19 -14.83 -5.73
C PHE A 10 7.77 -14.41 -7.14
N ASP A 11 7.50 -15.40 -8.01
CA ASP A 11 7.04 -15.13 -9.37
C ASP A 11 5.58 -14.65 -9.34
N ALA A 12 5.38 -13.34 -9.54
CA ALA A 12 4.08 -12.70 -9.49
C ALA A 12 3.07 -13.32 -10.47
N ARG A 13 3.53 -13.90 -11.60
CA ARG A 13 2.66 -14.54 -12.60
C ARG A 13 1.97 -15.80 -12.07
N LYS A 14 2.48 -16.36 -10.96
CA LYS A 14 1.93 -17.55 -10.29
C LYS A 14 1.01 -17.20 -9.12
N ILE A 15 0.79 -15.91 -8.84
CA ILE A 15 -0.02 -15.42 -7.72
C ILE A 15 -1.25 -14.71 -8.27
N ASP A 16 -2.43 -15.29 -8.04
CA ASP A 16 -3.71 -14.76 -8.54
C ASP A 16 -3.96 -13.30 -8.11
N THR A 17 -3.65 -12.97 -6.85
CA THR A 17 -3.70 -11.59 -6.33
C THR A 17 -2.94 -10.61 -7.23
N CYS A 18 -1.73 -10.95 -7.67
CA CYS A 18 -0.92 -10.09 -8.53
C CYS A 18 -1.57 -9.92 -9.92
N LYS A 19 -2.11 -11.00 -10.49
CA LYS A 19 -2.83 -10.95 -11.77
C LYS A 19 -4.07 -10.06 -11.67
N ARG A 20 -4.88 -10.22 -10.62
CA ARG A 20 -6.10 -9.41 -10.43
C ARG A 20 -5.80 -7.92 -10.29
N LEU A 21 -4.70 -7.56 -9.63
CA LEU A 21 -4.23 -6.17 -9.56
C LEU A 21 -3.78 -5.65 -10.93
N GLN A 22 -3.01 -6.45 -11.69
CA GLN A 22 -2.56 -6.09 -13.03
C GLN A 22 -3.72 -5.90 -14.02
N ASP A 23 -4.70 -6.81 -14.02
CA ASP A 23 -5.88 -6.74 -14.89
C ASP A 23 -6.74 -5.49 -14.61
N ASN A 24 -6.57 -4.85 -13.45
CA ASN A 24 -7.27 -3.63 -13.05
C ASN A 24 -6.38 -2.38 -13.01
N TYR A 25 -5.16 -2.45 -13.58
CA TYR A 25 -4.17 -1.38 -13.56
C TYR A 25 -4.76 -0.01 -13.94
N GLU A 26 -5.49 0.07 -15.06
CA GLU A 26 -6.07 1.32 -15.55
C GLU A 26 -7.05 1.97 -14.56
N THR A 27 -7.78 1.14 -13.81
CA THR A 27 -8.69 1.64 -12.77
C THR A 27 -7.93 2.17 -11.57
N VAL A 28 -6.92 1.42 -11.12
CA VAL A 28 -6.07 1.82 -9.98
C VAL A 28 -5.30 3.10 -10.32
N ASN A 29 -4.69 3.18 -11.50
CA ASN A 29 -3.94 4.34 -11.94
C ASN A 29 -4.84 5.59 -12.09
N ARG A 30 -6.03 5.44 -12.67
CA ARG A 30 -7.00 6.54 -12.79
C ARG A 30 -7.42 7.09 -11.43
N GLU A 31 -7.64 6.23 -10.43
CA GLU A 31 -7.99 6.69 -9.08
C GLU A 31 -6.80 7.29 -8.34
N LEU A 32 -5.57 6.78 -8.56
CA LEU A 32 -4.35 7.46 -8.10
C LEU A 32 -4.25 8.89 -8.63
N GLN A 33 -4.56 9.14 -9.91
CA GLN A 33 -4.54 10.50 -10.47
C GLN A 33 -5.50 11.43 -9.70
N ARG A 34 -6.68 10.94 -9.27
CA ARG A 34 -7.61 11.74 -8.44
C ARG A 34 -7.01 12.07 -7.07
N VAL A 35 -6.34 11.11 -6.44
CA VAL A 35 -5.63 11.35 -5.17
C VAL A 35 -4.52 12.39 -5.35
N LEU A 36 -3.77 12.34 -6.46
CA LEU A 36 -2.72 13.30 -6.78
C LEU A 36 -3.27 14.71 -7.07
N GLU A 37 -4.42 14.82 -7.74
CA GLU A 37 -5.10 16.11 -7.92
C GLU A 37 -5.60 16.68 -6.59
N ALA A 38 -6.28 15.86 -5.77
CA ALA A 38 -6.74 16.27 -4.46
C ALA A 38 -5.57 16.73 -3.56
N ARG A 39 -4.39 16.08 -3.68
CA ARG A 39 -3.17 16.49 -2.95
C ARG A 39 -2.75 17.93 -3.26
N LYS A 40 -2.96 18.42 -4.48
CA LYS A 40 -2.63 19.81 -4.83
C LYS A 40 -3.46 20.81 -4.03
N GLU A 41 -4.68 20.42 -3.66
CA GLU A 41 -5.60 21.22 -2.85
C GLU A 41 -5.37 21.01 -1.34
N GLN A 42 -5.00 19.79 -0.93
CA GLN A 42 -4.80 19.40 0.48
C GLN A 42 -3.48 18.65 0.66
N ASN A 43 -2.48 19.34 1.21
CA ASN A 43 -1.11 18.82 1.31
C ASN A 43 -0.95 17.58 2.22
N GLU A 44 -1.95 17.27 3.05
CA GLU A 44 -1.94 16.18 4.05
C GLU A 44 -2.47 14.83 3.53
N ILE A 45 -2.85 14.74 2.25
CA ILE A 45 -3.38 13.50 1.67
C ILE A 45 -2.38 12.35 1.75
N PHE A 46 -1.11 12.63 1.45
CA PHE A 46 -0.03 11.66 1.61
C PHE A 46 0.70 11.90 2.93
N ALA A 47 0.53 10.98 3.88
CA ALA A 47 1.21 11.02 5.17
C ALA A 47 2.68 10.62 5.00
N ARG A 48 3.59 11.16 5.82
CA ARG A 48 4.98 10.69 5.80
C ARG A 48 5.02 9.28 6.39
N VAL A 49 5.74 8.38 5.72
CA VAL A 49 5.93 7.04 6.27
C VAL A 49 6.74 7.15 7.54
N GLY A 50 6.28 6.44 8.58
CA GLY A 50 6.87 6.49 9.91
C GLY A 50 6.08 7.28 10.94
N ASP A 51 5.30 8.29 10.54
CA ASP A 51 4.46 9.07 11.46
C ASP A 51 3.42 8.19 12.17
N ARG A 52 3.04 7.07 11.55
CA ARG A 52 2.02 6.14 12.07
C ARG A 52 2.58 4.87 12.73
N ARG A 53 3.86 4.53 12.50
CA ARG A 53 4.40 3.19 12.85
C ARG A 53 5.85 3.16 13.37
N GLY A 54 6.47 4.32 13.64
CA GLY A 54 7.87 4.38 14.11
C GLY A 54 8.90 4.02 13.04
N GLU A 55 8.47 3.91 11.78
CA GLU A 55 9.29 3.61 10.59
C GLU A 55 9.98 4.86 10.02
N ALA A 56 9.90 6.00 10.71
CA ALA A 56 10.48 7.26 10.23
C ALA A 56 12.01 7.17 10.13
N THR A 57 12.62 6.29 10.93
CA THR A 57 14.05 5.98 10.91
C THR A 57 14.48 5.16 9.69
N LEU A 58 13.53 4.65 8.88
CA LEU A 58 13.85 3.89 7.67
C LEU A 58 14.33 4.79 6.52
N VAL A 59 13.96 6.07 6.52
CA VAL A 59 14.35 7.04 5.50
C VAL A 59 15.66 7.70 5.92
N GLN A 60 16.75 7.37 5.23
CA GLN A 60 18.04 8.01 5.44
C GLN A 60 18.08 9.40 4.80
N ASP A 61 17.63 9.50 3.55
CA ASP A 61 17.62 10.72 2.74
C ASP A 61 16.30 10.83 1.97
N GLY A 62 15.90 12.06 1.61
CA GLY A 62 14.72 12.35 0.80
C GLY A 62 13.39 12.21 1.55
N GLU A 63 12.34 11.79 0.83
CA GLU A 63 10.98 11.71 1.35
C GLU A 63 10.26 10.45 0.88
N TRP A 64 9.62 9.75 1.82
CA TRP A 64 8.72 8.63 1.56
C TRP A 64 7.37 8.93 2.18
N ARG A 65 6.32 8.83 1.37
CA ARG A 65 4.93 9.05 1.80
C ARG A 65 4.02 7.92 1.36
N ASP A 66 2.94 7.73 2.13
CA ASP A 66 1.89 6.78 1.80
C ASP A 66 0.48 7.39 1.84
N TYR A 67 -0.43 6.73 1.14
CA TYR A 67 -1.87 6.94 1.21
C TYR A 67 -2.52 5.58 1.48
N ALA A 68 -3.11 5.43 2.67
CA ALA A 68 -3.75 4.18 3.05
C ALA A 68 -5.05 3.95 2.27
N LEU A 69 -5.15 2.84 1.53
CA LEU A 69 -6.36 2.46 0.80
C LEU A 69 -7.27 1.60 1.67
N ILE A 70 -6.70 0.57 2.32
CA ILE A 70 -7.35 -0.24 3.34
C ILE A 70 -6.34 -0.66 4.41
N ASP A 71 -6.75 -0.58 5.67
CA ASP A 71 -6.04 -1.01 6.87
C ASP A 71 -7.02 -1.71 7.83
N ASP A 72 -6.56 -2.12 9.03
CA ASP A 72 -7.40 -2.82 10.00
C ASP A 72 -8.56 -1.97 10.55
N GLY A 73 -8.58 -0.66 10.25
CA GLY A 73 -9.69 0.25 10.52
C GLY A 73 -10.61 0.50 9.33
N GLY A 74 -10.41 -0.17 8.19
CA GLY A 74 -11.20 0.03 6.98
C GLY A 74 -10.70 1.15 6.08
N GLY A 75 -9.46 1.63 6.28
CA GLY A 75 -8.89 2.76 5.53
C GLY A 75 -8.88 4.04 6.38
N THR A 76 -7.70 4.64 6.51
CA THR A 76 -7.55 5.89 7.27
C THR A 76 -7.95 7.09 6.43
N LYS A 77 -8.92 7.89 6.91
CA LYS A 77 -9.24 9.21 6.34
C LYS A 77 -7.99 10.10 6.30
N THR A 78 -7.71 10.71 5.15
CA THR A 78 -6.56 11.59 4.95
C THR A 78 -7.04 12.96 4.47
N GLY A 79 -6.73 14.02 5.23
CA GLY A 79 -7.35 15.33 5.03
C GLY A 79 -8.88 15.25 5.13
N SER A 80 -9.57 15.80 4.14
CA SER A 80 -11.05 15.82 4.09
C SER A 80 -11.68 14.58 3.48
N TYR A 81 -10.90 13.72 2.82
CA TYR A 81 -11.42 12.62 2.01
C TYR A 81 -11.07 11.24 2.61
N SER A 82 -12.00 10.31 2.48
CA SER A 82 -11.78 8.88 2.71
C SER A 82 -11.28 8.18 1.44
N PRO A 83 -10.58 7.04 1.58
CA PRO A 83 -10.19 6.20 0.45
C PRO A 83 -11.37 5.78 -0.44
N GLU A 84 -12.55 5.54 0.14
CA GLU A 84 -13.77 5.18 -0.58
C GLU A 84 -14.29 6.31 -1.46
N GLU A 85 -14.05 7.57 -1.09
CA GLU A 85 -14.46 8.74 -1.88
C GLU A 85 -13.55 8.95 -3.09
N LEU A 86 -12.23 8.83 -2.92
CA LEU A 86 -11.26 9.07 -4.00
C LEU A 86 -10.99 7.83 -4.86
N CYS A 87 -11.03 6.65 -4.25
CA CYS A 87 -10.65 5.37 -4.84
C CYS A 87 -11.73 4.28 -4.70
N PRO A 88 -13.02 4.54 -4.99
CA PRO A 88 -14.11 3.61 -4.74
C PRO A 88 -13.93 2.24 -5.41
N GLN A 89 -13.40 2.20 -6.64
CA GLN A 89 -13.23 0.94 -7.37
C GLN A 89 -12.01 0.18 -6.88
N THR A 90 -10.92 0.87 -6.54
CA THR A 90 -9.71 0.25 -5.99
C THR A 90 -9.99 -0.34 -4.61
N VAL A 91 -10.66 0.39 -3.72
CA VAL A 91 -11.06 -0.11 -2.39
C VAL A 91 -11.99 -1.32 -2.53
N LYS A 92 -12.98 -1.25 -3.44
CA LYS A 92 -13.86 -2.40 -3.73
C LYS A 92 -13.08 -3.61 -4.27
N LEU A 93 -12.12 -3.39 -5.17
CA LEU A 93 -11.27 -4.44 -5.72
C LEU A 93 -10.46 -5.11 -4.61
N LEU A 94 -9.78 -4.33 -3.77
CA LEU A 94 -8.94 -4.85 -2.69
C LEU A 94 -9.75 -5.68 -1.68
N ASN A 95 -10.93 -5.21 -1.29
CA ASN A 95 -11.84 -5.95 -0.41
C ASN A 95 -12.41 -7.24 -1.05
N SER A 96 -12.42 -7.33 -2.38
CA SER A 96 -12.86 -8.52 -3.11
C SER A 96 -11.76 -9.57 -3.33
N ILE A 97 -10.53 -9.31 -2.89
CA ILE A 97 -9.40 -10.24 -2.97
C ILE A 97 -9.16 -10.82 -1.58
N ASP A 98 -9.65 -12.05 -1.33
CA ASP A 98 -9.60 -12.69 -0.01
C ASP A 98 -8.19 -12.65 0.63
N PRO A 99 -7.08 -12.98 -0.06
CA PRO A 99 -5.75 -12.87 0.54
C PRO A 99 -5.37 -11.48 1.03
N ILE A 100 -5.82 -10.41 0.35
CA ILE A 100 -5.55 -9.03 0.78
C ILE A 100 -6.43 -8.71 1.98
N ARG A 101 -7.75 -8.94 1.86
CA ARG A 101 -8.73 -8.67 2.93
C ARG A 101 -8.35 -9.38 4.22
N ASP A 102 -8.03 -10.67 4.16
CA ASP A 102 -7.74 -11.48 5.33
C ASP A 102 -6.40 -11.07 5.98
N CYS A 103 -5.42 -10.64 5.18
CA CYS A 103 -4.15 -10.09 5.68
C CYS A 103 -4.38 -8.77 6.44
N VAL A 104 -5.27 -7.91 5.94
CA VAL A 104 -5.66 -6.66 6.60
C VAL A 104 -6.46 -6.94 7.88
N HIS A 105 -7.49 -7.78 7.83
CA HIS A 105 -8.31 -8.14 9.00
C HIS A 105 -7.50 -8.82 10.10
N SER A 106 -6.47 -9.61 9.73
CA SER A 106 -5.57 -10.25 10.68
C SER A 106 -4.49 -9.31 11.22
N LYS A 107 -4.52 -8.02 10.85
CA LYS A 107 -3.53 -7.00 11.23
C LYS A 107 -2.10 -7.33 10.78
N LEU A 108 -1.98 -8.15 9.74
CA LEU A 108 -0.69 -8.56 9.17
C LEU A 108 -0.25 -7.64 8.04
N GLY A 109 -1.18 -6.91 7.41
CA GLY A 109 -0.87 -6.07 6.27
C GLY A 109 -1.77 -4.85 6.11
N ILE A 110 -1.44 -4.09 5.09
CA ILE A 110 -2.10 -2.85 4.67
C ILE A 110 -1.97 -2.77 3.15
N ALA A 111 -2.93 -2.14 2.47
CA ALA A 111 -2.76 -1.72 1.08
C ALA A 111 -2.65 -0.20 1.02
N ILE A 112 -1.61 0.29 0.35
CA ILE A 112 -1.29 1.72 0.25
C ILE A 112 -0.94 2.09 -1.18
N PHE A 113 -1.12 3.35 -1.54
CA PHE A 113 -0.24 3.97 -2.53
C PHE A 113 1.04 4.42 -1.82
N SER A 114 2.19 4.01 -2.34
CA SER A 114 3.51 4.32 -1.79
C SER A 114 4.27 5.20 -2.78
N CYS A 115 4.77 6.35 -2.32
CA CYS A 115 5.45 7.33 -3.15
C CYS A 115 6.81 7.71 -2.55
N LEU A 116 7.88 7.52 -3.34
CA LEU A 116 9.22 7.97 -3.00
C LEU A 116 9.57 9.18 -3.86
N ALA A 117 10.00 10.26 -3.21
CA ALA A 117 10.51 11.44 -3.91
C ALA A 117 11.89 11.17 -4.55
N PRO A 118 12.31 11.98 -5.54
CA PRO A 118 13.68 11.93 -6.05
C PRO A 118 14.72 12.13 -4.92
N GLY A 119 15.78 11.34 -4.94
CA GLY A 119 16.83 11.37 -3.92
C GLY A 119 16.50 10.61 -2.64
N THR A 120 15.36 9.90 -2.57
CA THR A 120 15.04 9.09 -1.39
C THR A 120 15.93 7.86 -1.27
N HIS A 121 16.53 7.66 -0.09
CA HIS A 121 17.33 6.49 0.25
C HIS A 121 16.78 5.84 1.52
N LEU A 122 16.41 4.56 1.41
CA LEU A 122 15.93 3.76 2.54
C LEU A 122 17.08 2.89 3.08
N ILE A 123 17.23 2.82 4.41
CA ILE A 123 18.18 1.89 5.01
C ILE A 123 17.74 0.43 4.80
N PRO A 124 18.68 -0.54 4.79
CA PRO A 124 18.31 -1.96 4.81
C PRO A 124 17.43 -2.29 6.02
N HIS A 125 16.29 -2.94 5.77
CA HIS A 125 15.32 -3.28 6.81
C HIS A 125 14.56 -4.57 6.46
N CYS A 126 13.89 -5.13 7.47
CA CYS A 126 13.00 -6.27 7.32
C CYS A 126 11.60 -5.89 7.81
N GLY A 127 10.58 -6.50 7.21
CA GLY A 127 9.24 -6.46 7.77
C GLY A 127 9.14 -7.23 9.09
N PRO A 128 8.09 -7.01 9.89
CA PRO A 128 7.97 -7.58 11.24
C PRO A 128 7.60 -9.07 11.26
N THR A 129 7.27 -9.69 10.12
CA THR A 129 6.74 -11.08 10.06
C THR A 129 7.01 -11.75 8.72
N ASN A 130 7.14 -13.08 8.73
CA ASN A 130 7.21 -13.94 7.54
C ASN A 130 5.84 -14.53 7.13
N LEU A 131 4.75 -14.11 7.78
CA LEU A 131 3.39 -14.60 7.52
C LEU A 131 2.69 -13.89 6.35
N ARG A 132 3.35 -12.91 5.72
CA ARG A 132 2.82 -12.21 4.54
C ARG A 132 3.87 -12.08 3.45
N LEU A 133 3.39 -11.92 2.23
CA LEU A 133 4.16 -11.39 1.11
C LEU A 133 3.69 -9.96 0.83
N THR A 134 4.62 -9.11 0.39
CA THR A 134 4.30 -7.78 -0.15
C THR A 134 4.39 -7.85 -1.67
N CYS A 135 3.33 -7.44 -2.36
CA CYS A 135 3.37 -7.22 -3.81
C CYS A 135 3.40 -5.72 -4.10
N HIS A 136 4.14 -5.33 -5.14
CA HIS A 136 4.15 -3.96 -5.65
C HIS A 136 3.59 -3.95 -7.08
N LEU A 137 2.55 -3.15 -7.30
CA LEU A 137 2.08 -2.77 -8.62
C LEU A 137 2.74 -1.44 -8.97
N GLY A 138 3.57 -1.39 -10.01
CA GLY A 138 4.11 -0.13 -10.51
C GLY A 138 3.00 0.68 -11.16
N LEU A 139 2.85 1.95 -10.77
CA LEU A 139 1.82 2.90 -11.22
C LEU A 139 2.43 4.09 -11.94
#